data_AF-A0AAD5MEN7-F1
#
_entry.id   AF-A0AAD5MEN7-F1
#
_cell.length_a   1.000
_cell.length_b   1.000
_cell.length_c   1.000
_cell.angle_alpha   90.00
_cell.angle_beta   90.00
_cell.angle_gamma   90.00
#
_symmetry.space_group_name_H-M   'P 1'
#
loop_
_entity.id
_entity.type
_entity.pdbx_description
1 polymer ?
#
loop_
_entity_poly.entity_id
_entity_poly.type
_entity_poly.pdbx_seq_one_letter_code
_entity_poly.pdbx_strand_id
1 'polypeptide(L)'
;MLRYALLTADAIKNAKTDKEAGEIITSVLTNKGSLKVEEFQCGNTKVFFKAGVLAHLEELREGVLSVIITKFQSACRHYLALCDYKRKIDQK
;
A
#
# COMPACT_ATOMS: atom_id res chain seq x y z
N MET A 1 7.89 -6.68 7.61
CA MET A 1 6.45 -6.48 7.31
C MET A 1 6.10 -5.17 6.60
N LEU A 2 7.08 -4.33 6.26
CA LEU A 2 6.86 -3.06 5.57
C LEU A 2 6.21 -3.18 4.19
N ARG A 3 6.20 -4.37 3.56
CA ARG A 3 5.60 -4.62 2.23
C ARG A 3 4.11 -4.27 2.16
N TYR A 4 3.35 -4.56 3.22
CA TYR A 4 1.92 -4.30 3.30
C TYR A 4 1.58 -2.97 3.96
N ALA A 5 2.58 -2.14 4.26
CA ALA A 5 2.37 -0.90 5.02
C ALA A 5 1.45 0.10 4.30
N LEU A 6 1.46 0.07 2.97
CA LEU A 6 0.53 0.75 2.07
C LEU A 6 -0.94 0.55 2.46
N LEU A 7 -1.32 -0.68 2.85
CA LEU A 7 -2.71 -1.05 3.11
C LEU A 7 -3.24 -0.49 4.44
N THR A 8 -2.31 -0.13 5.34
CA THR A 8 -2.59 0.29 6.73
C THR A 8 -1.73 1.50 7.11
N ALA A 9 -1.54 2.43 6.17
CA ALA A 9 -0.62 3.56 6.30
C ALA A 9 -0.89 4.43 7.52
N ASP A 10 -2.15 4.58 7.94
CA ASP A 10 -2.52 5.36 9.12
C ASP A 10 -2.21 4.67 10.44
N ALA A 11 -2.37 3.35 10.50
CA ALA A 11 -2.18 2.58 11.71
C ALA A 11 -0.70 2.30 12.03
N ILE A 12 0.16 2.21 11.00
CA ILE A 12 1.60 1.93 11.16
C ILE A 12 2.40 3.12 11.70
N LYS A 13 1.91 4.35 11.57
CA LYS A 13 2.60 5.56 12.06
C LYS A 13 2.95 5.50 13.55
N ASN A 14 2.23 4.68 14.32
CA ASN A 14 2.41 4.53 15.76
C ASN A 14 3.22 3.30 16.17
N ALA A 15 3.61 2.44 15.22
CA ALA A 15 4.36 1.22 15.53
C ALA A 15 5.84 1.55 15.79
N LYS A 16 6.39 1.10 16.92
CA LYS A 16 7.80 1.29 17.27
C LYS A 16 8.66 0.08 16.89
N THR A 17 8.06 -1.11 16.87
CA THR A 17 8.74 -2.38 16.60
C THR A 17 8.14 -3.11 15.40
N ASP A 18 8.97 -3.85 14.65
CA ASP A 18 8.53 -4.66 13.51
C ASP A 18 7.45 -5.69 13.84
N LYS A 19 7.47 -6.22 15.08
CA LYS A 19 6.44 -7.15 15.58
C LYS A 19 5.09 -6.46 15.74
N GLU A 20 5.07 -5.32 16.42
CA GLU A 20 3.86 -4.51 16.62
C GLU A 20 3.30 -4.05 15.27
N ALA A 21 4.15 -3.63 14.34
CA ALA A 21 3.74 -3.26 13.00
C ALA A 21 3.00 -4.41 12.31
N GLY A 22 3.45 -5.65 12.52
CA GLY A 22 2.77 -6.83 12.01
C GLY A 22 1.41 -7.10 12.59
N GLU A 23 1.34 -7.11 13.92
CA GLU A 23 0.09 -7.33 14.63
C GLU A 23 -0.94 -6.26 14.26
N ILE A 24 -0.52 -5.00 14.14
CA ILE A 24 -1.35 -3.88 13.69
C ILE A 24 -1.83 -4.12 12.25
N ILE A 25 -0.94 -4.48 11.32
CA ILE A 25 -1.31 -4.77 9.93
C ILE A 25 -2.37 -5.86 9.88
N THR A 26 -2.15 -7.01 10.53
CA THR A 26 -3.10 -8.12 10.53
C THR A 26 -4.42 -7.77 11.21
N SER A 27 -4.40 -6.96 12.28
CA SER A 27 -5.62 -6.52 12.97
C SER A 27 -6.46 -5.60 12.09
N VAL A 28 -5.83 -4.65 11.40
CA VAL A 28 -6.53 -3.74 10.48
C VAL A 28 -7.07 -4.50 9.27
N LEU A 29 -6.31 -5.46 8.72
CA LEU A 29 -6.77 -6.30 7.61
C LEU A 29 -7.95 -7.18 8.01
N THR A 30 -7.96 -7.67 9.25
CA THR A 30 -9.10 -8.42 9.81
C THR A 30 -10.33 -7.53 9.95
N ASN A 31 -10.17 -6.31 10.47
CA ASN A 31 -11.27 -5.34 10.57
C ASN A 31 -11.84 -4.92 9.21
N LYS A 32 -11.00 -4.89 8.16
CA LYS A 32 -11.43 -4.64 6.77
C LYS A 32 -12.11 -5.85 6.12
N GLY A 33 -12.14 -7.01 6.78
CA GLY A 33 -12.69 -8.26 6.24
C GLY A 33 -11.85 -8.92 5.16
N SER A 34 -10.62 -8.45 4.95
CA SER A 34 -9.69 -8.99 3.94
C SER A 34 -8.86 -10.18 4.44
N LEU A 35 -8.96 -10.49 5.73
CA LEU A 35 -8.23 -11.56 6.40
C LEU A 35 -9.08 -12.11 7.55
N LYS A 36 -9.11 -13.42 7.77
CA LYS A 36 -9.74 -14.04 8.94
C LYS A 36 -8.71 -14.42 9.99
N VAL A 37 -9.14 -14.52 11.25
CA VAL A 37 -8.25 -14.85 12.37
C VAL A 37 -7.64 -16.25 12.20
N GLU A 38 -8.36 -17.20 11.62
CA GLU A 38 -7.83 -18.54 11.33
C GLU A 38 -6.83 -18.60 10.16
N GLU A 39 -6.63 -17.52 9.41
CA GLU A 39 -5.79 -17.49 8.20
C GLU A 39 -4.35 -17.05 8.46
N PHE A 40 -4.06 -16.54 9.66
CA PHE A 40 -2.73 -16.10 10.04
C PHE A 40 -2.40 -16.46 11.50
N GLN A 41 -1.11 -16.46 11.83
CA GLN A 41 -0.64 -16.57 13.21
C GLN A 41 0.63 -15.74 13.41
N CYS A 42 0.63 -14.87 14.41
CA CYS A 42 1.80 -14.06 14.76
C CYS A 42 2.76 -14.87 15.66
N GLY A 43 3.96 -15.16 15.15
CA GLY A 43 5.07 -15.69 15.93
C GLY A 43 5.97 -14.58 16.49
N ASN A 44 7.05 -14.96 17.19
CA ASN A 44 7.95 -13.98 17.82
C ASN A 44 8.67 -13.05 16.83
N THR A 45 9.07 -13.58 15.67
CA THR A 45 9.86 -12.85 14.66
C THR A 45 9.19 -12.78 13.29
N LYS A 46 8.12 -13.55 13.06
CA LYS A 46 7.46 -13.67 11.77
C LYS A 46 5.98 -13.98 11.93
N VAL A 47 5.19 -13.54 10.94
CA VAL A 47 3.77 -13.89 10.81
C VAL A 47 3.66 -15.03 9.81
N PHE A 48 2.94 -16.08 10.20
CA PHE A 48 2.61 -17.23 9.37
C PHE A 48 1.26 -17.02 8.73
N PHE A 49 1.11 -17.44 7.47
CA PHE A 49 -0.14 -17.36 6.73
C PHE A 49 -0.49 -18.74 6.17
N LYS A 50 -1.79 -19.06 6.10
CA LYS A 50 -2.26 -20.22 5.35
C LYS A 50 -1.99 -20.04 3.85
N ALA A 51 -1.98 -21.16 3.12
CA ALA A 51 -1.82 -21.14 1.67
C ALA A 51 -2.90 -20.27 1.01
N GLY A 52 -2.53 -19.54 -0.05
CA GLY A 52 -3.42 -18.64 -0.80
C GLY A 52 -3.61 -17.24 -0.21
N VAL A 53 -3.45 -17.09 1.11
CA VAL A 53 -3.64 -15.80 1.81
C VAL A 53 -2.63 -14.75 1.35
N LEU A 54 -1.36 -15.16 1.17
CA LEU A 54 -0.31 -14.23 0.73
C LEU A 54 -0.56 -13.71 -0.69
N ALA A 55 -1.08 -14.56 -1.58
CA ALA A 55 -1.43 -14.15 -2.94
C ALA A 55 -2.55 -13.11 -2.93
N HIS A 56 -3.59 -13.34 -2.13
CA HIS A 56 -4.68 -12.38 -1.96
C HIS A 56 -4.19 -11.03 -1.42
N LEU A 57 -3.29 -11.02 -0.43
CA LEU A 57 -2.70 -9.79 0.10
C LEU A 57 -1.86 -9.04 -0.93
N GLU A 58 -1.18 -9.74 -1.83
CA GLU A 58 -0.45 -9.11 -2.94
C GLU A 58 -1.39 -8.46 -3.95
N GLU A 59 -2.51 -9.09 -4.30
CA GLU A 59 -3.51 -8.51 -5.22
C GLU A 59 -4.10 -7.21 -4.65
N LEU A 60 -4.45 -7.20 -3.36
CA LEU A 60 -4.94 -5.99 -2.68
C LEU A 60 -3.89 -4.88 -2.70
N ARG A 61 -2.63 -5.23 -2.46
CA ARG A 61 -1.51 -4.30 -2.51
C ARG A 61 -1.33 -3.74 -3.92
N GLU A 62 -1.40 -4.59 -4.94
CA GLU A 62 -1.25 -4.20 -6.35
C GLU A 62 -2.36 -3.25 -6.79
N GLY A 63 -3.61 -3.50 -6.38
CA GLY A 63 -4.74 -2.62 -6.68
C GLY A 63 -4.52 -1.19 -6.15
N VAL A 64 -4.10 -1.06 -4.89
CA VAL A 64 -3.83 0.27 -4.30
C VAL A 64 -2.60 0.93 -4.94
N LEU A 65 -1.53 0.16 -5.16
CA LEU A 65 -0.31 0.68 -5.77
C LEU A 65 -0.57 1.18 -7.19
N SER A 66 -1.35 0.45 -7.98
CA SER A 66 -1.74 0.83 -9.34
C SER A 66 -2.41 2.20 -9.35
N VAL A 67 -3.40 2.44 -8.47
CA VAL A 67 -4.08 3.74 -8.37
C VAL A 67 -3.11 4.88 -8.03
N ILE A 68 -2.20 4.68 -7.09
CA ILE A 68 -1.21 5.69 -6.71
C ILE A 68 -0.29 6.02 -7.89
N ILE A 69 0.23 4.99 -8.56
CA ILE A 69 1.10 5.15 -9.72
C ILE A 69 0.37 5.86 -10.86
N THR A 70 -0.89 5.50 -11.14
CA THR A 70 -1.69 6.19 -12.16
C THR A 70 -1.89 7.67 -11.83
N LYS A 71 -2.22 8.00 -10.58
CA LYS A 71 -2.37 9.41 -10.14
C LYS A 71 -1.06 10.18 -10.28
N PHE A 72 0.05 9.59 -9.84
CA PHE A 72 1.37 10.20 -9.96
C PHE A 72 1.72 10.47 -11.42
N GLN A 73 1.58 9.46 -12.28
CA GLN A 73 1.85 9.60 -13.72
C GLN A 73 0.95 10.66 -14.37
N SER A 74 -0.34 10.72 -13.99
CA SER A 74 -1.26 11.74 -14.47
C SER A 74 -0.79 13.16 -14.11
N ALA A 75 -0.34 13.36 -12.88
CA ALA A 75 0.19 14.65 -12.43
C ALA A 75 1.46 15.05 -13.20
N CYS A 76 2.39 14.11 -13.41
CA CYS A 76 3.59 14.35 -14.20
C CYS A 76 3.26 14.75 -15.64
N ARG A 77 2.36 14.00 -16.31
CA ARG A 77 1.92 14.32 -17.68
C ARG A 77 1.25 15.69 -17.76
N HIS A 78 0.41 16.03 -16.78
CA HIS A 78 -0.22 17.33 -16.71
C HIS A 78 0.81 18.46 -16.57
N TYR A 79 1.79 18.30 -15.67
CA TYR A 79 2.86 19.28 -15.49
C TYR A 79 3.68 19.49 -16.77
N LEU A 80 4.08 18.41 -17.45
CA LEU A 80 4.80 18.48 -18.72
C LEU A 80 3.99 19.22 -19.80
N ALA A 81 2.69 18.94 -19.91
CA ALA A 81 1.80 19.63 -20.84
C ALA A 81 1.73 21.15 -20.55
N LEU A 82 1.70 21.55 -19.27
CA LEU A 82 1.74 22.96 -18.89
C LEU A 82 3.07 23.63 -19.25
N CYS A 83 4.19 22.95 -19.05
CA CYS A 83 5.51 23.45 -19.46
C CYS A 83 5.59 23.66 -20.98
N ASP A 84 5.09 22.69 -21.76
CA ASP A 84 5.07 22.78 -23.21
C ASP A 84 4.13 23.88 -23.71
N TYR A 85 2.97 24.04 -23.08
CA TYR A 85 2.03 25.12 -23.37
C TYR A 85 2.66 26.50 -23.13
N LYS A 86 3.31 26.70 -21.97
CA LYS A 86 4.02 27.94 -21.66
C LYS A 86 5.12 28.24 -22.69
N ARG A 87 5.91 27.24 -23.07
CA ARG A 87 6.97 27.40 -24.08
C ARG A 87 6.40 27.83 -25.43
N LYS A 88 5.26 27.27 -25.86
CA LYS A 88 4.60 27.63 -27.12
C LYS A 88 4.01 29.04 -27.11
N ILE A 89 3.53 29.53 -25.95
CA ILE A 89 3.08 30.92 -25.81
C ILE A 89 4.25 31.89 -25.93
N ASP A 90 5.36 31.59 -25.27
CA ASP A 90 6.55 32.46 -25.24
C ASP A 90 7.23 32.61 -26.61
N GLN A 91 7.03 31.64 -27.50
CA GLN A 91 7.52 31.64 -28.88
C GLN A 91 6.60 32.38 -29.87
N LYS A 92 5.47 32.92 -29.41
CA LYS A 92 4.42 33.53 -30.23
C LYS A 92 4.42 35.04 -30.07
#